data_AF-A0A956FH02-F1
#
_entry.id   AF-A0A956FH02-F1
#
_cell.length_a   1.000
_cell.length_b   1.000
_cell.length_c   1.000
_cell.angle_alpha   90.00
_cell.angle_beta   90.00
_cell.angle_gamma   90.00
#
_symmetry.space_group_name_H-M   'P 1'
#
loop_
_entity.id
_entity.type
_entity.pdbx_description
1 polymer ?
#
loop_
_entity_poly.entity_id
_entity_poly.type
_entity_poly.pdbx_seq_one_letter_code
_entity_poly.pdbx_strand_id
1 'polypeptide(L)'
;MSTTWINDRGNTVVSRFVGNQDRYTYDLRICPAEDGWRQYDTDQDAWYFGVWVHEGRREIVTYAEGDESRVTCPTADSLRAELAAMAEFYGPPPPAFVVLDADGTRTDVYDPRPTGEGATDDGGEDGSEGSPCPDP
;
A
#
# COMPACT_ATOMS: atom_id res chain seq x y z
N MET A 1 3.00 8.81 20.10
CA MET A 1 3.61 7.55 20.58
C MET A 1 3.20 6.45 19.61
N SER A 2 4.06 5.47 19.38
CA SER A 2 3.77 4.33 18.50
C SER A 2 3.84 3.02 19.27
N THR A 3 3.04 2.05 18.85
CA THR A 3 3.07 0.67 19.35
C THR A 3 3.63 -0.23 18.25
N THR A 4 4.50 -1.16 18.62
CA THR A 4 5.13 -2.10 17.69
C THR A 4 4.91 -3.53 18.16
N TRP A 5 4.53 -4.43 17.25
CA TRP A 5 4.36 -5.86 17.53
C TRP A 5 4.64 -6.71 16.29
N ILE A 6 4.73 -8.02 16.48
CA ILE A 6 4.75 -9.01 15.39
C ILE A 6 3.35 -9.61 15.28
N ASN A 7 2.77 -9.58 14.08
CA ASN A 7 1.46 -10.19 13.86
C ASN A 7 1.55 -11.71 13.67
N ASP A 8 0.40 -12.38 13.58
CA ASP A 8 0.33 -13.84 13.45
C ASP A 8 1.00 -14.38 12.17
N ARG A 9 1.26 -13.51 11.18
CA ARG A 9 1.95 -13.82 9.93
C ARG A 9 3.47 -13.56 10.00
N GLY A 10 3.99 -13.17 11.16
CA GLY A 10 5.41 -12.92 11.38
C GLY A 10 5.90 -11.56 10.88
N ASN A 11 5.00 -10.66 10.51
CA ASN A 11 5.34 -9.33 9.99
C ASN A 11 5.42 -8.31 11.13
N THR A 12 6.31 -7.33 10.97
CA THR A 12 6.40 -6.23 11.93
C THR A 12 5.29 -5.23 11.65
N VAL A 13 4.51 -4.89 12.68
CA VAL A 13 3.48 -3.85 12.59
C VAL A 13 3.86 -2.70 13.50
N VAL A 14 3.81 -1.49 12.96
CA VAL A 14 3.92 -0.25 13.71
C VAL A 14 2.60 0.50 13.57
N SER A 15 1.97 0.83 14.69
CA SER A 15 0.75 1.67 14.70
C SER A 15 0.95 2.93 15.52
N ARG A 16 0.36 4.03 15.05
CA ARG A 16 0.45 5.34 15.69
C ARG A 16 -0.74 6.21 15.32
N PHE A 17 -1.15 7.05 16.26
CA PHE A 17 -2.05 8.16 15.97
C PHE A 17 -1.25 9.26 15.25
N VAL A 18 -1.70 9.67 14.06
CA VAL A 18 -1.06 10.70 13.22
C VAL A 18 -1.78 12.04 13.27
N GLY A 19 -3.10 12.06 13.55
CA GLY A 19 -3.91 13.27 13.77
C GLY A 19 -3.95 14.31 12.63
N ASN A 20 -5.12 14.87 12.33
CA ASN A 20 -5.28 15.95 11.33
C ASN A 20 -4.72 15.61 9.93
N GLN A 21 -4.82 14.35 9.53
CA GLN A 21 -4.52 13.90 8.17
C GLN A 21 -5.80 13.47 7.48
N ASP A 22 -5.70 13.23 6.17
CA ASP A 22 -6.70 12.57 5.37
C ASP A 22 -6.01 11.64 4.37
N ARG A 23 -6.80 10.84 3.65
CA ARG A 23 -6.32 9.93 2.61
C ARG A 23 -5.42 10.64 1.59
N TYR A 24 -5.73 11.87 1.19
CA TYR A 24 -4.95 12.58 0.17
C TYR A 24 -3.54 12.92 0.63
N THR A 25 -3.33 13.06 1.95
CA THR A 25 -1.98 13.19 2.50
C THR A 25 -1.13 11.96 2.21
N TYR A 26 -1.74 10.77 2.21
CA TYR A 26 -1.07 9.54 1.84
C TYR A 26 -0.85 9.46 0.34
N ASP A 27 -1.90 9.68 -0.46
CA ASP A 27 -1.81 9.62 -1.93
C ASP A 27 -0.73 10.56 -2.50
N LEU A 28 -0.59 11.76 -1.93
CA LEU A 28 0.24 12.82 -2.49
C LEU A 28 1.60 13.00 -1.82
N ARG A 29 1.82 12.44 -0.62
CA ARG A 29 3.05 12.72 0.16
C ARG A 29 3.66 11.51 0.85
N ILE A 30 2.87 10.68 1.52
CA ILE A 30 3.41 9.56 2.34
C ILE A 30 3.60 8.30 1.50
N CYS A 31 2.67 8.02 0.60
CA CYS A 31 2.63 6.84 -0.27
C CYS A 31 2.45 7.26 -1.74
N PRO A 32 3.32 8.13 -2.30
CA PRO A 32 3.10 8.65 -3.63
C PRO A 32 3.40 7.57 -4.70
N ALA A 33 2.58 7.55 -5.75
CA ALA A 33 2.69 6.54 -6.81
C ALA A 33 4.02 6.59 -7.57
N GLU A 34 4.63 7.78 -7.69
CA GLU A 34 5.96 7.96 -8.29
C GLU A 34 7.08 7.25 -7.52
N ASP A 35 6.87 6.95 -6.24
CA ASP A 35 7.78 6.20 -5.37
C ASP A 35 7.42 4.70 -5.32
N GLY A 36 6.58 4.21 -6.23
CA GLY A 36 6.24 2.79 -6.35
C GLY A 36 5.14 2.30 -5.40
N TRP A 37 4.45 3.22 -4.70
CA TRP A 37 3.24 2.89 -3.95
C TRP A 37 2.05 2.70 -4.89
N ARG A 38 1.21 1.71 -4.58
CA ARG A 38 -0.06 1.48 -5.26
C ARG A 38 -1.17 1.44 -4.22
N GLN A 39 -2.25 2.15 -4.49
CA GLN A 39 -3.44 2.04 -3.66
C GLN A 39 -4.02 0.62 -3.79
N TYR A 40 -4.49 0.07 -2.67
CA TYR A 40 -5.25 -1.17 -2.64
C TYR A 40 -6.72 -0.81 -2.46
N ASP A 41 -7.44 -0.72 -3.57
CA ASP A 41 -8.82 -0.21 -3.57
C ASP A 41 -9.76 -1.10 -2.75
N THR A 42 -10.54 -0.50 -1.86
CA THR A 42 -11.55 -1.18 -1.03
C THR A 42 -12.93 -0.55 -1.20
N ASP A 43 -13.99 -1.26 -0.81
CA ASP A 43 -15.34 -0.69 -0.77
C ASP A 43 -15.55 0.34 0.36
N GLN A 44 -14.54 0.52 1.23
CA GLN A 44 -14.52 1.50 2.32
C GLN A 44 -13.73 2.77 1.97
N ASP A 45 -13.16 2.86 0.77
CA ASP A 45 -12.28 3.97 0.39
C ASP A 45 -13.01 5.32 0.47
N ALA A 46 -12.46 6.21 1.31
CA ALA A 46 -13.03 7.53 1.58
C ALA A 46 -11.93 8.49 2.03
N TRP A 47 -12.29 9.76 2.27
CA TRP A 47 -11.32 10.76 2.78
C TRP A 47 -10.70 10.36 4.13
N TYR A 48 -11.39 9.52 4.90
CA TYR A 48 -10.98 9.05 6.23
C TYR A 48 -10.32 7.67 6.23
N PHE A 49 -10.25 6.95 5.10
CA PHE A 49 -9.76 5.59 5.04
C PHE A 49 -9.03 5.27 3.72
N GLY A 50 -7.91 4.55 3.80
CA GLY A 50 -7.22 4.02 2.62
C GLY A 50 -6.13 3.01 2.96
N VAL A 51 -5.74 2.21 1.97
CA VAL A 51 -4.67 1.22 2.06
C VAL A 51 -3.73 1.37 0.87
N TRP A 52 -2.42 1.32 1.11
CA TRP A 52 -1.39 1.41 0.08
C TRP A 52 -0.36 0.31 0.26
N VAL A 53 0.15 -0.23 -0.85
CA VAL A 53 1.12 -1.30 -0.90
C VAL A 53 2.32 -0.84 -1.70
N HIS A 54 3.52 -1.04 -1.17
CA HIS A 54 4.76 -0.93 -1.91
C HIS A 54 5.40 -2.31 -2.04
N GLU A 55 5.29 -2.93 -3.21
CA GLU A 55 5.72 -4.32 -3.43
C GLU A 55 7.24 -4.48 -3.30
N GLY A 56 8.03 -3.54 -3.84
CA GLY A 56 9.50 -3.56 -3.74
C GLY A 56 10.04 -3.43 -2.30
N ARG A 57 9.45 -2.56 -1.47
CA ARG A 57 9.78 -2.41 -0.04
C ARG A 57 9.08 -3.42 0.85
N ARG A 58 8.11 -4.16 0.31
CA ARG A 58 7.24 -5.09 1.04
C ARG A 58 6.56 -4.43 2.24
N GLU A 59 6.05 -3.23 2.01
CA GLU A 59 5.33 -2.45 3.01
C GLU A 59 3.85 -2.30 2.65
N ILE A 60 3.01 -2.31 3.68
CA ILE A 60 1.58 -1.99 3.58
C ILE A 60 1.29 -0.89 4.58
N VAL A 61 0.65 0.18 4.13
CA VAL A 61 0.19 1.28 4.99
C VAL A 61 -1.32 1.29 4.96
N THR A 62 -1.94 1.39 6.13
CA THR A 62 -3.38 1.61 6.29
C THR A 62 -3.58 2.87 7.11
N TYR A 63 -4.43 3.75 6.61
CA TYR A 63 -4.91 4.93 7.32
C TYR A 63 -6.40 4.77 7.62
N ALA A 64 -6.80 5.07 8.85
CA ALA A 64 -8.20 5.08 9.28
C ALA A 64 -8.42 6.14 10.36
N GLU A 65 -9.18 7.19 10.05
CA GLU A 65 -9.68 8.20 11.01
C GLU A 65 -8.63 8.79 11.98
N GLY A 66 -7.40 9.00 11.49
CA GLY A 66 -6.31 9.56 12.29
C GLY A 66 -5.35 8.53 12.87
N ASP A 67 -5.63 7.24 12.71
CA ASP A 67 -4.71 6.14 13.00
C ASP A 67 -4.01 5.65 11.74
N GLU A 68 -2.71 5.40 11.86
CA GLU A 68 -1.91 4.74 10.85
C GLU A 68 -1.42 3.39 11.38
N SER A 69 -1.47 2.37 10.54
CA SER A 69 -0.67 1.16 10.72
C SER A 69 0.22 0.92 9.50
N ARG A 70 1.46 0.52 9.77
CA ARG A 70 2.43 0.12 8.75
C ARG A 70 2.87 -1.30 9.05
N VAL A 71 2.71 -2.18 8.07
CA VAL A 71 3.21 -3.56 8.10
C VAL A 71 4.45 -3.62 7.23
N THR A 72 5.56 -4.13 7.78
CA THR A 72 6.79 -4.41 7.04
C THR A 72 7.01 -5.92 7.00
N CYS A 73 7.08 -6.45 5.78
CA CYS A 73 7.18 -7.87 5.51
C CYS A 73 8.64 -8.25 5.21
N PRO A 74 9.27 -9.17 5.98
CA PRO A 74 10.66 -9.54 5.76
C PRO A 74 10.89 -10.27 4.43
N THR A 75 9.88 -10.96 3.89
CA THR A 75 10.00 -11.75 2.65
C THR A 75 8.85 -11.47 1.69
N ALA A 76 9.06 -11.78 0.41
CA ALA A 76 8.02 -11.71 -0.61
C ALA A 76 6.84 -12.65 -0.28
N ASP A 77 7.13 -13.83 0.29
CA ASP A 77 6.09 -14.75 0.77
C ASP A 77 5.24 -14.15 1.88
N SER A 78 5.84 -13.43 2.83
CA SER A 78 5.09 -12.85 3.93
C SER A 78 4.24 -11.64 3.49
N LEU A 79 4.68 -10.90 2.45
CA LEU A 79 3.84 -9.91 1.76
C LEU A 79 2.65 -10.58 1.06
N ARG A 80 2.88 -11.64 0.30
CA ARG A 80 1.80 -12.39 -0.36
C ARG A 80 0.77 -12.91 0.64
N ALA A 81 1.21 -13.35 1.82
CA ALA A 81 0.32 -13.78 2.89
C ALA A 81 -0.54 -12.62 3.45
N GLU A 82 0.00 -11.41 3.59
CA GLU A 82 -0.80 -10.23 3.94
C GLU A 82 -1.81 -9.87 2.85
N LEU A 83 -1.39 -9.85 1.59
CA LEU A 83 -2.28 -9.52 0.47
C LEU A 83 -3.41 -10.53 0.31
N ALA A 84 -3.14 -11.82 0.57
CA ALA A 84 -4.17 -12.85 0.61
C ALA A 84 -5.17 -12.63 1.76
N ALA A 85 -4.68 -12.31 2.96
CA ALA A 85 -5.54 -12.00 4.11
C ALA A 85 -6.38 -10.74 3.87
N MET A 86 -5.82 -9.71 3.23
CA MET A 86 -6.53 -8.50 2.82
C MET A 86 -7.59 -8.80 1.77
N ALA A 87 -7.30 -9.65 0.78
CA ALA A 87 -8.27 -10.05 -0.23
C ALA A 87 -9.45 -10.85 0.37
N GLU A 88 -9.18 -11.70 1.36
CA GLU A 88 -10.21 -12.39 2.13
C GLU A 88 -11.06 -11.41 2.94
N PHE A 89 -10.43 -10.43 3.59
CA PHE A 89 -11.12 -9.47 4.45
C PHE A 89 -11.94 -8.42 3.69
N TYR A 90 -11.35 -7.77 2.68
CA TYR A 90 -11.99 -6.71 1.88
C TYR A 90 -12.83 -7.25 0.71
N GLY A 91 -12.73 -8.54 0.40
CA GLY A 91 -13.42 -9.13 -0.75
C GLY A 91 -12.90 -8.59 -2.10
N PRO A 92 -13.69 -8.69 -3.18
CA PRO A 92 -13.28 -8.27 -4.52
C PRO A 92 -13.06 -6.74 -4.62
N PRO A 93 -12.21 -6.26 -5.55
CA PRO A 93 -12.06 -4.83 -5.81
C PRO A 93 -13.37 -4.18 -6.24
N PRO A 94 -13.66 -2.95 -5.78
CA PRO A 94 -14.71 -2.15 -6.41
C PRO A 94 -14.33 -1.81 -7.86
N PRO A 95 -15.30 -1.50 -8.73
CA PRO A 95 -15.00 -0.94 -10.04
C PRO A 95 -14.24 0.38 -9.90
N ALA A 96 -13.15 0.55 -10.63
CA ALA A 96 -12.42 1.81 -10.72
C ALA A 96 -13.29 2.90 -11.36
N PHE A 97 -14.09 2.52 -12.36
CA PHE A 97 -15.16 3.35 -12.89
C PHE A 97 -16.26 2.49 -13.53
N VAL A 98 -17.44 3.09 -13.67
CA VAL A 98 -18.61 2.45 -14.29
C VAL A 98 -18.99 3.22 -15.54
N VAL A 99 -19.13 2.50 -16.65
CA VAL A 99 -19.63 3.03 -17.92
C VAL A 99 -21.11 2.70 -18.03
N LEU A 100 -21.92 3.73 -18.30
CA LEU A 100 -23.35 3.60 -18.57
C LEU A 100 -23.60 4.02 -20.01
N ASP A 101 -24.02 3.07 -20.84
CA ASP A 101 -24.38 3.31 -22.22
C ASP A 101 -25.79 3.94 -22.32
N ALA A 102 -26.09 4.56 -23.46
CA ALA A 102 -27.36 5.25 -23.69
C ALA A 102 -28.58 4.30 -23.64
N ASP A 103 -28.37 2.99 -23.82
CA ASP A 103 -29.40 1.96 -23.71
C ASP A 103 -29.59 1.43 -22.28
N GLY A 104 -28.84 1.95 -21.32
CA GLY A 104 -28.85 1.52 -19.92
C GLY A 104 -27.93 0.36 -19.60
N THR A 105 -27.11 -0.11 -20.56
CA THR A 105 -26.09 -1.13 -20.30
C THR A 105 -25.05 -0.59 -19.32
N ARG A 106 -24.74 -1.38 -18.29
CA ARG A 106 -23.72 -1.09 -17.28
C ARG A 106 -22.49 -1.96 -17.53
N THR A 107 -21.33 -1.31 -17.66
CA THR A 107 -20.04 -1.98 -17.76
C THR A 107 -19.13 -1.51 -16.62
N ASP A 108 -18.72 -2.44 -15.78
CA ASP A 108 -17.80 -2.17 -14.65
C ASP A 108 -16.35 -2.39 -15.13
N VAL A 109 -15.52 -1.36 -14.98
CA VAL A 109 -14.10 -1.41 -15.32
C VAL A 109 -13.27 -1.43 -14.04
N TYR A 110 -12.34 -2.36 -13.95
CA TYR A 110 -11.54 -2.62 -12.75
C TYR A 110 -10.08 -2.27 -12.97
N ASP A 111 -9.43 -1.72 -11.94
CA ASP A 111 -7.98 -1.59 -11.85
C ASP A 111 -7.43 -2.78 -11.05
N PRO A 112 -6.46 -3.57 -11.56
CA PRO A 112 -5.89 -4.69 -10.82
C PRO A 112 -5.21 -4.23 -9.52
N ARG A 113 -5.55 -4.89 -8.41
CA ARG A 113 -4.87 -4.70 -7.12
C ARG A 113 -3.42 -5.22 -7.14
N PRO A 114 -2.56 -4.74 -6.23
CA PRO A 114 -1.26 -5.35 -5.96
C PRO A 114 -1.37 -6.83 -5.57
N THR A 115 -0.50 -7.67 -6.14
CA THR A 115 -0.51 -9.15 -6.00
C THR A 115 0.73 -9.69 -5.27
N GLY A 116 1.75 -8.87 -5.08
CA GLY A 116 3.05 -9.26 -4.54
C GLY A 116 4.01 -9.81 -5.60
N GLU A 117 3.65 -9.75 -6.89
CA GLU A 117 4.51 -10.17 -8.00
C GLU A 117 5.72 -9.25 -8.18
N GLY A 118 5.61 -7.98 -7.75
CA GLY A 118 6.73 -7.03 -7.74
C GLY A 118 7.69 -7.19 -6.56
N ALA A 119 7.44 -8.11 -5.63
CA ALA A 119 8.29 -8.34 -4.46
C ALA A 119 9.34 -9.41 -4.74
N THR A 120 10.62 -9.05 -4.63
CA THR A 120 11.76 -9.98 -4.73
C THR A 120 12.48 -10.08 -3.39
N ASP A 121 12.99 -11.26 -3.06
CA ASP A 121 13.80 -11.46 -1.84
C ASP A 121 15.26 -11.00 -2.02
N ASP A 122 15.62 -10.55 -3.22
CA ASP A 122 16.92 -9.96 -3.52
C ASP A 122 17.06 -8.65 -2.71
N GLY A 123 17.87 -8.72 -1.65
CA GLY A 123 18.20 -7.56 -0.83
C GLY A 123 18.75 -6.45 -1.71
N GLY A 124 18.13 -5.28 -1.64
CA GLY A 124 18.53 -4.12 -2.45
C GLY A 124 20.03 -3.88 -2.34
N GLU A 125 20.72 -3.97 -3.47
CA GLU A 125 22.02 -3.35 -3.62
C GLU A 125 21.82 -1.85 -3.42
N ASP A 126 22.28 -1.38 -2.26
CA ASP A 126 22.64 0.00 -1.97
C ASP A 126 23.43 0.57 -3.15
N GLY A 127 22.74 1.38 -3.97
CA GLY A 127 23.32 2.15 -5.06
C GLY A 127 24.00 3.44 -4.60
N SER A 128 24.77 3.42 -3.50
CA SER A 128 25.68 4.52 -3.16
C SER A 128 26.96 4.44 -3.99
N GLU A 129 26.85 4.65 -5.31
CA GLU A 129 28.00 5.12 -6.07
C GLU A 129 28.24 6.58 -5.71
N GLY A 130 29.12 6.77 -4.72
CA GLY A 130 29.62 8.07 -4.30
C GLY A 130 30.18 8.82 -5.51
N SER A 131 29.57 9.96 -5.82
CA SER A 131 30.20 10.97 -6.68
C SER A 131 31.51 11.42 -6.01
N PRO A 132 32.69 11.25 -6.63
CA PRO A 132 33.89 11.85 -6.09
C PRO A 132 33.78 13.37 -6.22
N CYS A 133 33.95 14.07 -5.10
CA CYS A 133 34.21 15.51 -5.08
C CYS A 133 35.36 15.82 -6.05
N PRO A 134 35.26 16.87 -6.89
CA PRO A 134 36.42 17.38 -7.60
C PRO A 134 37.36 18.09 -6.60
N ASP A 135 38.61 17.67 -6.59
CA ASP A 135 39.73 18.27 -5.86
C ASP A 135 40.14 19.64 -6.46
N PRO A 136 40.86 20.51 -5.68
CA PRO A 136 40.71 21.97 -5.68
C PRO A 136 41.30 22.75 -6.87
#